data_AF-A0A1A3Q5F2-F1
#
_entry.id   AF-A0A1A3Q5F2-F1
#
_cell.length_a   1.000
_cell.length_b   1.000
_cell.length_c   1.000
_cell.angle_alpha   90.00
_cell.angle_beta   90.00
_cell.angle_gamma   90.00
#
_symmetry.space_group_name_H-M   'P 1'
#
loop_
_entity.id
_entity.type
_entity.pdbx_description
1 polymer ?
#
loop_
_entity_poly.entity_id
_entity_poly.type
_entity_poly.pdbx_seq_one_letter_code
_entity_poly.pdbx_strand_id
1 'polypeptide(L)'
;MDNLSIKPEEVFHAATVGRDQHEELAGTYASTQSQGWDAEAGWVGSSGAALSGLLDRWQSHASDHHRMLNDHHGGLDAAATTFSEMDKHDAQRLKLGR
;
A
#
# COMPACT_ATOMS: atom_id res chain seq x y z
N MET A 1 24.79 -9.25 -21.29
CA MET A 1 24.89 -8.53 -20.00
C MET A 1 23.89 -9.22 -19.12
N ASP A 2 24.33 -10.24 -18.40
CA ASP A 2 23.44 -11.30 -17.94
C ASP A 2 23.14 -11.06 -16.47
N ASN A 3 22.22 -10.14 -16.19
CA ASN A 3 21.61 -10.06 -14.88
C ASN A 3 20.30 -10.87 -14.90
N LEU A 4 20.43 -12.19 -14.90
CA LEU A 4 19.32 -13.15 -15.01
C LEU A 4 18.75 -13.59 -13.65
N SER A 5 19.28 -13.08 -12.53
CA SER A 5 18.81 -13.46 -11.20
C SER A 5 18.00 -12.34 -10.59
N ILE A 6 16.74 -12.62 -10.27
CA ILE A 6 15.99 -11.80 -9.31
C ILE A 6 16.64 -11.98 -7.94
N LYS A 7 16.70 -10.87 -7.20
CA LYS A 7 17.18 -10.81 -5.82
C LYS A 7 15.97 -10.70 -4.89
N PRO A 8 15.53 -11.80 -4.25
CA PRO A 8 14.34 -11.79 -3.41
C PRO A 8 14.41 -10.74 -2.30
N GLU A 9 15.60 -10.47 -1.77
CA GLU A 9 15.84 -9.46 -0.74
C GLU A 9 15.50 -8.03 -1.19
N GLU A 10 15.73 -7.69 -2.45
CA GLU A 10 15.37 -6.37 -3.00
C GLU A 10 13.84 -6.25 -3.15
N VAL A 11 13.16 -7.35 -3.50
CA VAL A 11 11.68 -7.40 -3.57
C VAL A 11 11.07 -7.25 -2.17
N PHE A 12 11.58 -7.98 -1.18
CA PHE A 12 11.14 -7.84 0.22
C PHE A 12 11.39 -6.43 0.77
N HIS A 13 12.55 -5.85 0.47
CA HIS A 13 12.87 -4.49 0.90
C HIS A 13 11.89 -3.47 0.31
N ALA A 14 11.64 -3.54 -1.00
CA ALA A 14 10.67 -2.65 -1.66
C ALA A 14 9.26 -2.81 -1.09
N ALA A 15 8.81 -4.04 -0.85
CA ALA A 15 7.50 -4.31 -0.24
C ALA A 15 7.38 -3.74 1.17
N THR A 16 8.45 -3.84 1.97
CA THR A 16 8.50 -3.31 3.34
C THR A 16 8.43 -1.78 3.34
N VAL A 17 9.31 -1.12 2.58
CA VAL A 17 9.34 0.34 2.48
C VAL A 17 8.02 0.89 1.96
N GLY A 18 7.43 0.24 0.95
CA GLY A 18 6.12 0.64 0.41
C GLY A 18 5.00 0.54 1.46
N ARG A 19 5.00 -0.52 2.27
CA ARG A 19 4.02 -0.70 3.34
C ARG A 19 4.14 0.39 4.41
N ASP A 20 5.34 0.68 4.87
CA ASP A 20 5.56 1.70 5.92
C ASP A 20 5.08 3.09 5.43
N GLN A 21 5.43 3.47 4.20
CA GLN A 21 4.98 4.73 3.59
C GLN A 21 3.46 4.76 3.39
N HIS A 22 2.86 3.62 3.06
CA HIS A 22 1.42 3.50 2.90
C HIS A 22 0.68 3.62 4.24
N GLU A 23 1.20 3.05 5.32
CA GLU A 23 0.62 3.21 6.67
C GLU A 23 0.66 4.67 7.13
N GLU A 24 1.77 5.38 6.89
CA GLU A 24 1.87 6.82 7.15
C GLU A 24 0.83 7.63 6.34
N LEU A 25 0.68 7.30 5.06
CA LEU A 25 -0.31 7.93 4.20
C LEU A 25 -1.75 7.64 4.65
N ALA A 26 -2.05 6.41 5.06
CA ALA A 26 -3.35 6.03 5.62
C ALA A 26 -3.68 6.80 6.91
N GLY A 27 -2.68 7.01 7.77
CA GLY A 27 -2.81 7.87 8.95
C GLY A 27 -3.13 9.32 8.58
N THR A 28 -2.50 9.84 7.52
CA THR A 28 -2.79 11.18 6.99
C THR A 28 -4.21 11.30 6.46
N TYR A 29 -4.73 10.26 5.79
CA TYR A 29 -6.13 10.19 5.39
C TYR A 29 -7.06 10.23 6.61
N ALA A 30 -6.89 9.31 7.56
CA ALA A 30 -7.76 9.28 8.75
C ALA A 30 -7.76 10.62 9.52
N SER A 31 -6.58 11.25 9.66
CA SER A 31 -6.45 12.55 10.32
C SER A 31 -7.17 13.67 9.56
N THR A 32 -7.01 13.74 8.24
CA THR A 32 -7.68 14.76 7.40
C THR A 32 -9.20 14.59 7.43
N GLN A 33 -9.69 13.35 7.39
CA GLN A 33 -11.11 13.05 7.52
C GLN A 33 -11.67 13.54 8.86
N SER A 34 -11.00 13.20 9.97
CA SER A 34 -11.43 13.61 11.30
C SER A 34 -11.50 15.13 11.43
N GLN A 35 -10.45 15.83 10.98
CA GLN A 35 -10.43 17.30 10.99
C GLN A 35 -11.54 17.90 10.11
N GLY A 36 -11.87 17.25 8.99
CA GLY A 36 -12.98 17.63 8.13
C GLY A 36 -14.33 17.55 8.85
N TRP A 37 -14.61 16.44 9.52
CA TRP A 37 -15.85 16.26 10.30
C TRP A 37 -15.95 17.25 11.46
N ASP A 38 -14.85 17.51 12.16
CA ASP A 38 -14.82 18.51 13.24
C ASP A 38 -15.13 19.92 12.73
N ALA A 39 -14.63 20.26 11.53
CA ALA A 39 -14.86 21.56 10.90
C ALA A 39 -16.25 21.70 10.25
N GLU A 40 -16.87 20.59 9.83
CA GLU A 40 -18.12 20.58 9.07
C GLU A 40 -19.28 21.26 9.81
N ALA A 41 -19.31 21.17 11.15
CA ALA A 41 -20.30 21.85 11.97
C ALA A 41 -20.30 23.39 11.80
N GLY A 42 -19.16 23.98 11.37
CA GLY A 42 -19.02 25.41 11.10
C GLY A 42 -19.34 25.81 9.66
N TRP A 43 -19.60 24.86 8.76
CA TRP A 43 -19.80 25.12 7.34
C TRP A 43 -21.26 25.48 7.06
N VAL A 44 -21.49 26.73 6.66
CA VAL A 44 -22.84 27.27 6.45
C VAL A 44 -23.03 27.79 5.02
N GLY A 45 -24.28 27.74 4.56
CA GLY A 45 -24.68 28.24 3.24
C GLY A 45 -24.12 27.41 2.08
N SER A 46 -24.16 28.00 0.87
CA SER A 46 -23.74 27.32 -0.36
C SER A 46 -22.26 26.94 -0.37
N SER A 47 -21.39 27.79 0.19
CA SER A 47 -19.97 27.47 0.35
C SER A 47 -19.74 26.30 1.30
N GLY A 48 -20.52 26.21 2.38
CA GLY A 48 -20.47 25.07 3.28
C GLY A 48 -20.86 23.76 2.60
N ALA A 49 -21.96 23.76 1.86
CA ALA A 49 -22.38 22.59 1.08
C ALA A 49 -21.32 22.16 0.04
N ALA A 50 -20.63 23.11 -0.59
CA ALA A 50 -19.55 22.82 -1.52
C ALA A 50 -18.33 22.19 -0.82
N LEU A 51 -18.00 22.63 0.41
CA LEU A 51 -16.93 22.07 1.23
C LEU A 51 -17.26 20.65 1.69
N SER A 52 -18.48 20.38 2.18
CA SER A 52 -18.94 19.02 2.49
C SER A 52 -18.80 18.10 1.28
N GLY A 53 -19.28 18.54 0.11
CA GLY A 53 -19.14 17.75 -1.11
C GLY A 53 -17.69 17.54 -1.56
N LEU A 54 -16.77 18.47 -1.25
CA LEU A 54 -15.34 18.28 -1.48
C LEU A 54 -14.75 17.24 -0.50
N LEU A 55 -15.14 17.29 0.77
CA LEU A 55 -14.73 16.34 1.80
C LEU A 55 -15.17 14.91 1.44
N ASP A 56 -16.43 14.73 1.01
CA ASP A 56 -16.97 13.44 0.57
C ASP A 56 -16.17 12.85 -0.59
N ARG A 57 -15.88 13.66 -1.62
CA ARG A 57 -15.09 13.23 -2.78
C ARG A 57 -13.67 12.87 -2.37
N TRP A 58 -13.06 13.68 -1.53
CA TRP A 58 -11.72 13.43 -1.01
C TRP A 58 -11.68 12.10 -0.23
N GLN A 59 -12.68 11.84 0.63
CA GLN A 59 -12.79 10.57 1.38
C GLN A 59 -12.95 9.37 0.45
N SER A 60 -13.80 9.47 -0.57
CA SER A 60 -13.97 8.40 -1.56
C SER A 60 -12.65 8.08 -2.26
N HIS A 61 -11.97 9.10 -2.80
CA HIS A 61 -10.69 8.91 -3.47
C HIS A 61 -9.59 8.37 -2.55
N ALA A 62 -9.52 8.85 -1.30
CA ALA A 62 -8.56 8.36 -0.31
C ALA A 62 -8.80 6.88 0.01
N SER A 63 -10.06 6.47 0.12
CA SER A 63 -10.44 5.07 0.37
C SER A 63 -10.09 4.16 -0.81
N ASP A 64 -10.39 4.60 -2.04
CA ASP A 64 -10.06 3.87 -3.26
C ASP A 64 -8.54 3.72 -3.42
N HIS A 65 -7.79 4.79 -3.13
CA HIS A 65 -6.34 4.77 -3.20
C HIS A 65 -5.73 3.84 -2.14
N HIS A 66 -6.20 3.92 -0.89
CA HIS A 66 -5.77 3.02 0.19
C HIS A 66 -6.01 1.55 -0.17
N ARG A 67 -7.18 1.24 -0.75
CA ARG A 67 -7.49 -0.11 -1.22
C ARG A 67 -6.54 -0.56 -2.33
N MET A 68 -6.30 0.30 -3.34
CA MET A 68 -5.38 -0.02 -4.44
C MET A 68 -3.97 -0.33 -3.93
N LEU A 69 -3.47 0.45 -2.96
CA LEU A 69 -2.15 0.23 -2.37
C LEU A 69 -2.10 -1.06 -1.54
N ASN A 70 -3.16 -1.39 -0.79
CA ASN A 70 -3.25 -2.68 -0.11
C ASN A 70 -3.20 -3.87 -1.08
N ASP A 71 -4.00 -3.82 -2.15
CA ASP A 71 -4.02 -4.87 -3.18
C ASP A 71 -2.62 -5.01 -3.83
N HIS A 72 -1.93 -3.88 -4.08
CA HIS A 72 -0.59 -3.86 -4.63
C HIS A 72 0.45 -4.49 -3.68
N HIS A 73 0.46 -4.11 -2.40
CA HIS A 73 1.36 -4.71 -1.40
C HIS A 73 1.09 -6.20 -1.22
N GLY A 74 -0.17 -6.64 -1.24
CA GLY A 74 -0.51 -8.07 -1.22
C GLY A 74 0.09 -8.83 -2.40
N GLY A 75 0.10 -8.23 -3.60
CA GLY A 75 0.76 -8.80 -4.77
C GLY A 75 2.29 -8.90 -4.63
N LEU A 76 2.92 -7.88 -4.06
CA LEU A 76 4.37 -7.88 -3.82
C LEU A 76 4.80 -8.92 -2.77
N ASP A 77 4.06 -9.04 -1.66
CA ASP A 77 4.31 -10.06 -0.63
C ASP A 77 4.15 -11.48 -1.20
N ALA A 78 3.10 -11.71 -2.00
CA ALA A 78 2.88 -12.98 -2.67
C ALA A 78 4.06 -13.33 -3.60
N ALA A 79 4.50 -12.38 -4.42
CA ALA A 79 5.64 -12.57 -5.32
C ALA A 79 6.95 -12.86 -4.54
N ALA A 80 7.22 -12.10 -3.48
CA ALA A 80 8.40 -12.28 -2.64
C ALA A 80 8.40 -13.67 -1.96
N THR A 81 7.24 -14.11 -1.49
CA THR A 81 7.04 -15.45 -0.91
C THR A 81 7.33 -16.54 -1.95
N THR A 82 6.76 -16.43 -3.15
CA THR A 82 7.02 -17.39 -4.24
C THR A 82 8.49 -17.46 -4.62
N PHE A 83 9.19 -16.33 -4.75
CA PHE A 83 10.63 -16.34 -5.03
C PHE A 83 11.42 -17.04 -3.92
N SER A 84 11.08 -16.81 -2.64
CA SER A 84 11.74 -17.48 -1.52
C SER A 84 11.51 -18.99 -1.51
N GLU A 85 10.32 -19.45 -1.89
CA GLU A 85 9.99 -20.88 -1.96
C GLU A 85 10.73 -21.58 -3.11
N MET A 86 10.81 -20.96 -4.28
CA MET A 86 11.56 -21.48 -5.43
C MET A 86 13.05 -21.63 -5.11
N ASP A 87 13.66 -20.61 -4.51
CA ASP A 87 15.08 -20.64 -4.13
C ASP A 87 15.37 -21.74 -3.10
N LYS A 88 14.49 -21.92 -2.10
CA LYS A 88 14.60 -23.03 -1.13
C LYS A 88 14.48 -24.40 -1.78
N HIS A 89 13.53 -24.57 -2.70
CA HIS A 89 13.33 -25.82 -3.41
C HIS A 89 14.54 -26.20 -4.28
N ASP A 90 15.08 -25.23 -5.03
CA ASP A 90 16.25 -25.46 -5.87
C ASP A 90 17.50 -25.77 -5.04
N ALA A 91 17.70 -25.06 -3.92
CA ALA A 91 18.77 -25.35 -2.97
C ALA A 91 18.65 -26.76 -2.35
N GLN A 92 17.44 -27.24 -2.07
CA GLN A 92 17.21 -28.61 -1.57
C GLN A 92 17.50 -29.65 -2.65
N ARG A 93 17.08 -29.42 -3.90
CA ARG A 93 17.33 -30.33 -5.02
C ARG A 93 18.82 -30.52 -5.30
N LEU A 94 19.60 -29.43 -5.19
CA LEU A 94 21.06 -29.47 -5.33
C LEU A 94 21.76 -30.23 -4.18
N LYS A 95 21.18 -30.21 -2.98
CA LYS A 95 21.71 -30.96 -1.82
C LYS A 95 21.42 -32.46 -1.88
N LEU A 96 20.28 -32.86 -2.46
CA LEU A 96 19.86 -34.26 -2.59
C LEU A 96 20.40 -34.95 -3.85
N GLY A 97 20.88 -34.19 -4.84
CA GLY A 97 21.48 -34.69 -6.07
C GLY A 97 23.00 -34.90 -6.01
N ARG A 98 23.62 -34.80 -4.83
CA ARG A 98 25.02 -35.18 -4.54
C ARG A 98 25.06 -36.44 -3.69
#